data_AF-A0A382WV85-F1
#
_entry.id   AF-A0A382WV85-F1
#
_cell.length_a   1.000
_cell.length_b   1.000
_cell.length_c   1.000
_cell.angle_alpha   90.00
_cell.angle_beta   90.00
_cell.angle_gamma   90.00
#
_symmetry.space_group_name_H-M   'P 1'
#
loop_
_entity.id
_entity.type
_entity.pdbx_description
1 polymer ?
#
loop_
_entity_poly.entity_id
_entity_poly.type
_entity_poly.pdbx_seq_one_letter_code
_entity_poly.pdbx_strand_id
1 'polypeptide(L)'
;KGVIYALITTVIWALFWLFNTKHKNDTVVSLFLIFLFSLPFIAFAVLFSSTFVIPSINGFIGAAYVGLFEMGITFVVWQLALRMTSNVAKVTSLVFITPFLSLLIIQLFLREVILTSTVVGIVLIIFGLLLQKFFTKRNTKLS
;
A
#
# COMPACT_ATOMS: atom_id res chain seq x y z
N LYS A 1 21.92 5.53 3.44
CA LYS A 1 21.51 4.22 4.01
C LYS A 1 20.00 3.98 3.83
N GLY A 2 19.12 4.87 4.30
CA GLY A 2 17.66 4.73 4.14
C GLY A 2 17.15 4.60 2.70
N VAL A 3 17.71 5.34 1.74
CA VAL A 3 17.28 5.30 0.32
C VAL A 3 17.42 3.91 -0.30
N ILE A 4 18.50 3.19 0.02
CA ILE A 4 18.73 1.84 -0.51
C ILE A 4 17.67 0.87 0.05
N TYR A 5 17.36 0.95 1.34
CA TYR A 5 16.31 0.13 1.94
C TYR A 5 14.93 0.45 1.36
N ALA A 6 14.63 1.73 1.10
CA ALA A 6 13.38 2.16 0.44
C ALA A 6 13.25 1.58 -0.97
N LEU A 7 14.33 1.54 -1.75
CA LEU A 7 14.33 0.92 -3.07
C LEU A 7 14.13 -0.60 -2.98
N ILE A 8 14.85 -1.27 -2.08
CA ILE A 8 14.73 -2.72 -1.89
C ILE A 8 13.30 -3.11 -1.48
N THR A 9 12.69 -2.43 -0.51
CA THR A 9 11.31 -2.72 -0.10
C THR A 9 10.32 -2.50 -1.23
N THR A 10 10.51 -1.44 -2.03
CA THR A 10 9.64 -1.17 -3.19
C THR A 10 9.72 -2.28 -4.24
N VAL A 11 10.93 -2.78 -4.52
CA VAL A 11 11.14 -3.90 -5.44
C VAL A 11 10.53 -5.19 -4.91
N ILE A 12 10.78 -5.53 -3.64
CA ILE A 12 10.20 -6.72 -2.99
C ILE A 12 8.68 -6.66 -3.03
N TRP A 13 8.09 -5.51 -2.70
CA TRP A 13 6.65 -5.29 -2.72
C TRP A 13 6.06 -5.48 -4.12
N ALA A 14 6.67 -4.87 -5.14
CA ALA A 14 6.21 -5.00 -6.52
C ALA A 14 6.29 -6.45 -7.02
N LEU A 15 7.38 -7.17 -6.72
CA LEU A 15 7.55 -8.57 -7.08
C LEU A 15 6.54 -9.46 -6.36
N PHE A 16 6.33 -9.24 -5.07
CA PHE A 16 5.34 -9.98 -4.27
C PHE A 16 3.95 -9.92 -4.90
N TRP A 17 3.48 -8.73 -5.28
CA TRP A 17 2.17 -8.57 -5.92
C TRP A 17 2.13 -9.17 -7.33
N LEU A 18 3.19 -9.00 -8.10
CA LEU A 18 3.29 -9.54 -9.46
C LEU A 18 3.29 -11.08 -9.49
N PHE A 19 3.96 -11.72 -8.53
CA PHE A 19 3.93 -13.18 -8.40
C PHE A 19 2.60 -13.67 -7.85
N ASN A 20 2.06 -13.03 -6.80
CA ASN A 20 0.77 -13.41 -6.22
C ASN A 20 -0.38 -13.32 -7.22
N THR A 21 -0.34 -12.40 -8.19
CA THR A 21 -1.37 -12.30 -9.24
C THR A 21 -1.33 -13.45 -10.26
N LYS A 22 -0.18 -14.09 -10.49
CA LYS A 22 -0.02 -15.17 -11.49
C LYS A 22 -0.58 -16.52 -11.03
N HIS A 23 -0.63 -16.79 -9.72
CA HIS A 23 -1.10 -18.08 -9.20
C HIS A 23 -2.63 -18.12 -9.12
N LYS A 24 -3.29 -19.10 -9.76
CA LYS A 24 -4.77 -19.28 -9.78
C LYS A 24 -5.40 -19.69 -8.43
N ASN A 25 -4.65 -19.70 -7.34
CA ASN A 25 -5.15 -20.06 -6.02
C ASN A 25 -6.15 -19.02 -5.50
N ASP A 26 -7.06 -19.46 -4.64
CA ASP A 26 -8.00 -18.58 -3.95
C ASP A 26 -7.25 -17.43 -3.28
N THR A 27 -7.75 -16.20 -3.49
CA THR A 27 -7.13 -14.97 -2.99
C THR A 27 -7.11 -14.94 -1.46
N VAL A 28 -8.18 -15.42 -0.83
CA VAL A 28 -8.30 -15.45 0.64
C VAL A 28 -7.31 -16.44 1.23
N VAL A 29 -7.20 -17.64 0.64
CA VAL A 29 -6.25 -18.67 1.09
C VAL A 29 -4.81 -18.20 0.93
N SER A 30 -4.48 -17.54 -0.19
CA SER A 30 -3.13 -17.01 -0.43
C SER A 30 -2.74 -15.97 0.62
N LEU A 31 -3.62 -15.01 0.91
CA LEU A 31 -3.41 -14.00 1.95
C LEU A 31 -3.33 -14.61 3.35
N PHE A 32 -4.17 -15.58 3.66
CA PHE A 32 -4.13 -16.30 4.93
C PHE A 32 -2.77 -16.98 5.14
N LEU A 33 -2.23 -17.66 4.13
CA LEU A 33 -0.90 -18.27 4.20
C LEU A 33 0.19 -17.22 4.40
N ILE A 34 0.12 -16.09 3.71
CA ILE A 34 1.09 -15.00 3.88
C ILE A 34 1.07 -14.48 5.32
N PHE A 35 -0.10 -14.23 5.90
CA PHE A 35 -0.21 -13.79 7.29
C PHE A 35 0.26 -14.87 8.27
N LEU A 36 -0.10 -16.13 8.05
CA LEU A 36 0.30 -17.25 8.89
C LEU A 36 1.81 -17.45 8.90
N PHE A 37 2.44 -17.41 7.72
CA PHE A 37 3.90 -17.50 7.60
C PHE A 37 4.60 -16.26 8.13
N SER A 38 4.00 -15.07 8.04
CA SER A 38 4.57 -13.83 8.58
C SER A 38 4.53 -13.77 10.11
N LEU A 39 3.54 -14.41 10.74
CA LEU A 39 3.33 -14.41 12.19
C LEU A 39 4.56 -14.83 13.01
N PRO A 40 5.28 -15.94 12.70
CA PRO A 40 6.51 -16.29 13.42
C PRO A 40 7.64 -15.27 13.19
N PHE A 41 7.76 -14.66 12.02
CA PHE A 41 8.77 -13.61 11.78
C PHE A 41 8.46 -12.35 12.59
N ILE A 42 7.19 -11.96 12.67
CA ILE A 42 6.75 -10.83 13.49
C ILE A 42 6.96 -11.14 14.97
N ALA A 43 6.61 -12.35 15.42
CA ALA A 43 6.85 -12.78 16.81
C ALA A 43 8.34 -12.73 17.16
N PHE A 44 9.21 -13.22 16.27
CA PHE A 44 10.65 -13.13 16.45
C PHE A 44 11.12 -11.67 16.48
N ALA A 45 10.67 -10.82 15.55
CA ALA A 45 11.02 -9.42 15.53
C ALA A 45 10.61 -8.70 16.83
N VAL A 46 9.44 -9.03 17.38
CA VAL A 46 8.95 -8.49 18.65
C VAL A 46 9.80 -8.98 19.83
N LEU A 47 10.16 -10.26 19.89
CA LEU A 47 11.00 -10.82 20.96
C LEU A 47 12.40 -10.17 21.01
N PHE A 48 12.97 -9.84 19.86
CA PHE A 48 14.27 -9.17 19.77
C PHE A 48 14.18 -7.64 19.91
N SER A 49 12.97 -7.08 19.83
CA SER A 49 12.74 -5.66 20.06
C SER A 49 12.53 -5.41 21.54
N SER A 50 13.40 -4.60 22.17
CA SER A 50 13.30 -4.26 23.60
C SER A 50 12.13 -3.33 23.96
N THR A 51 11.16 -3.16 23.06
CA THR A 51 10.01 -2.24 23.15
C THR A 51 8.66 -2.97 23.18
N PHE A 52 8.62 -4.24 23.59
CA PHE A 52 7.35 -4.93 23.75
C PHE A 52 6.57 -4.34 24.94
N VAL A 53 5.47 -3.66 24.63
CA VAL A 53 4.54 -3.10 25.61
C VAL A 53 3.22 -3.85 25.48
N ILE A 54 2.66 -4.28 26.61
CA ILE A 54 1.35 -4.92 26.64
C ILE A 54 0.31 -3.88 26.18
N PRO A 55 -0.41 -4.13 25.09
CA PRO A 55 -1.40 -3.18 24.61
C PRO A 55 -2.54 -3.05 25.61
N SER A 56 -3.01 -1.81 25.80
CA SER A 56 -4.25 -1.55 26.54
C SER A 56 -5.46 -2.10 25.76
N ILE A 57 -6.63 -2.16 26.39
CA ILE A 57 -7.87 -2.59 25.73
C ILE A 57 -8.15 -1.77 24.45
N ASN A 58 -7.87 -0.46 24.48
CA ASN A 58 -7.99 0.42 23.31
C ASN A 58 -6.95 0.07 22.23
N GLY A 59 -5.73 -0.30 22.63
CA GLY A 59 -4.71 -0.80 21.71
C GLY A 59 -5.12 -2.11 21.03
N PHE A 60 -5.76 -3.01 21.77
CA PHE A 60 -6.26 -4.27 21.22
C PHE A 60 -7.39 -4.04 20.21
N ILE A 61 -8.37 -3.19 20.54
CA ILE A 61 -9.46 -2.83 19.63
C ILE A 61 -8.92 -2.14 18.37
N GLY A 62 -7.95 -1.23 18.52
CA GLY A 62 -7.29 -0.58 17.39
C GLY A 62 -6.55 -1.57 16.50
N ALA A 63 -5.80 -2.51 17.10
CA ALA A 63 -5.11 -3.56 16.36
C ALA A 63 -6.08 -4.48 15.60
N ALA A 64 -7.22 -4.82 16.22
CA ALA A 64 -8.26 -5.62 15.57
C ALA A 64 -8.89 -4.86 14.39
N TYR A 65 -9.15 -3.56 14.54
CA TYR A 65 -9.67 -2.71 13.47
C TYR A 65 -8.70 -2.63 12.28
N VAL A 66 -7.43 -2.28 12.53
CA VAL A 66 -6.38 -2.18 11.49
C VAL A 66 -6.17 -3.55 10.83
N GLY A 67 -6.10 -4.62 11.61
CA GLY A 67 -5.92 -5.98 11.09
C GLY A 67 -7.07 -6.42 10.19
N LEU A 68 -8.33 -6.15 10.58
CA LEU A 68 -9.50 -6.59 9.83
C LEU A 68 -9.79 -5.70 8.62
N PHE A 69 -9.88 -4.38 8.81
CA PHE A 69 -10.31 -3.45 7.76
C PHE A 69 -9.16 -3.01 6.87
N GLU A 70 -8.08 -2.49 7.45
CA GLU A 70 -6.98 -1.90 6.67
C GLU A 70 -6.10 -2.98 6.02
N MET A 71 -5.79 -4.06 6.74
CA MET A 71 -4.89 -5.10 6.24
C MET A 71 -5.62 -6.35 5.75
N GLY A 72 -6.82 -6.65 6.24
CA GLY A 72 -7.60 -7.82 5.84
C GLY A 72 -8.43 -7.56 4.59
N ILE A 73 -9.57 -6.91 4.76
CA ILE A 73 -10.55 -6.66 3.70
C ILE A 73 -9.93 -5.88 2.54
N THR A 74 -9.20 -4.79 2.83
CA THR A 74 -8.60 -3.94 1.79
C THR A 74 -7.57 -4.70 0.94
N PHE A 75 -6.78 -5.59 1.54
CA PHE A 75 -5.82 -6.41 0.78
C PHE A 75 -6.50 -7.47 -0.09
N VAL A 76 -7.58 -8.08 0.40
CA VAL A 76 -8.40 -9.00 -0.41
C VAL A 76 -8.96 -8.27 -1.63
N VAL A 77 -9.55 -7.10 -1.43
CA VAL A 77 -10.11 -6.26 -2.51
C VAL A 77 -9.02 -5.84 -3.49
N TRP A 78 -7.87 -5.39 -2.97
CA TRP A 78 -6.72 -5.01 -3.79
C TRP A 78 -6.24 -6.18 -4.65
N GLN A 79 -6.04 -7.34 -4.04
CA GLN A 79 -5.55 -8.51 -4.74
C GLN A 79 -6.56 -9.03 -5.77
N LEU A 80 -7.85 -8.98 -5.46
CA LEU A 80 -8.92 -9.29 -6.40
C LEU A 80 -8.91 -8.32 -7.58
N ALA A 81 -8.77 -7.01 -7.33
CA ALA A 81 -8.69 -5.99 -8.38
C ALA A 81 -7.48 -6.21 -9.30
N LEU A 82 -6.31 -6.55 -8.74
CA LEU A 82 -5.11 -6.85 -9.51
C LEU A 82 -5.25 -8.12 -10.36
N ARG A 83 -6.02 -9.11 -9.91
CA ARG A 83 -6.29 -10.35 -10.65
C ARG A 83 -7.34 -10.17 -11.75
N MET A 84 -8.36 -9.35 -11.51
CA MET A 84 -9.48 -9.14 -12.45
C MET A 84 -9.16 -8.12 -13.54
N THR A 85 -8.16 -7.26 -13.35
CA THR A 85 -7.76 -6.27 -14.35
C THR A 85 -6.94 -6.89 -15.48
N SER A 86 -7.23 -6.53 -16.72
CA SER A 86 -6.36 -6.81 -17.86
C SER A 86 -5.11 -5.92 -17.89
N ASN A 87 -5.14 -4.79 -17.16
CA ASN A 87 -4.06 -3.83 -17.07
C ASN A 87 -3.74 -3.51 -15.62
N VAL A 88 -2.74 -4.22 -15.07
CA VAL A 88 -2.22 -4.03 -13.70
C VAL A 88 -1.71 -2.60 -13.51
N ALA A 89 -1.04 -2.01 -14.52
CA ALA A 89 -0.51 -0.66 -14.44
C ALA A 89 -1.60 0.42 -14.23
N LYS A 90 -2.81 0.19 -14.76
CA LYS A 90 -3.94 1.08 -14.53
C LYS A 90 -4.41 1.04 -13.07
N VAL A 91 -4.53 -0.15 -12.48
CA VAL A 91 -4.93 -0.29 -11.07
C VAL A 91 -3.86 0.27 -10.14
N THR A 92 -2.58 -0.01 -10.39
CA THR A 92 -1.49 0.55 -9.59
C THR A 92 -1.34 2.05 -9.71
N SER A 93 -1.73 2.65 -10.85
CA SER A 93 -1.74 4.11 -11.00
C SER A 93 -2.72 4.81 -10.05
N LEU A 94 -3.79 4.13 -9.62
CA LEU A 94 -4.78 4.68 -8.67
C LEU A 94 -4.19 4.87 -7.27
N VAL A 95 -3.16 4.12 -6.90
CA VAL A 95 -2.48 4.25 -5.59
C VAL A 95 -1.85 5.64 -5.44
N PHE A 96 -1.48 6.30 -6.55
CA PHE A 96 -0.95 7.65 -6.50
C PHE A 96 -2.01 8.72 -6.18
N ILE A 97 -3.31 8.37 -6.18
CA ILE A 97 -4.41 9.23 -5.73
C ILE A 97 -4.52 9.20 -4.18
N THR A 98 -4.06 8.13 -3.54
CA THR A 98 -4.09 7.94 -2.07
C THR A 98 -3.57 9.15 -1.27
N PRO A 99 -2.40 9.76 -1.55
CA PRO A 99 -1.92 10.92 -0.79
C PRO A 99 -2.88 12.12 -0.85
N PHE A 100 -3.54 12.34 -2.00
CA PHE A 100 -4.54 13.41 -2.11
C PHE A 100 -5.78 13.11 -1.27
N LEU A 101 -6.30 11.88 -1.36
CA LEU A 101 -7.48 11.47 -0.62
C LEU A 101 -7.23 11.49 0.89
N SER A 102 -6.04 11.05 1.32
CA SER A 102 -5.60 11.11 2.72
C SER A 102 -5.62 12.54 3.25
N LEU A 103 -5.08 13.51 2.50
CA LEU A 103 -5.06 14.92 2.92
C LEU A 103 -6.46 15.54 3.00
N LEU A 104 -7.34 15.21 2.05
CA LEU A 104 -8.72 15.64 2.09
C LEU A 104 -9.43 15.12 3.35
N ILE A 105 -9.24 13.84 3.70
CA ILE A 105 -9.79 13.23 4.91
C ILE A 105 -9.22 13.90 6.16
N ILE A 106 -7.90 14.12 6.24
CA ILE A 106 -7.27 14.80 7.39
C ILE A 106 -7.84 16.21 7.58
N GLN A 107 -8.01 16.98 6.49
CA GLN A 107 -8.59 18.32 6.58
C GLN A 107 -10.04 18.31 7.07
N LEU A 108 -10.85 17.35 6.60
CA LEU A 108 -12.27 17.27 6.93
C LEU A 108 -12.51 16.75 8.36
N PHE A 109 -11.79 15.71 8.77
CA PHE A 109 -12.02 15.01 10.04
C PHE A 109 -11.14 15.52 11.18
N LEU A 110 -9.84 15.76 10.94
CA LEU A 110 -8.90 16.20 11.98
C LEU A 110 -8.80 17.73 12.06
N ARG A 111 -9.30 18.47 11.04
CA ARG A 111 -9.24 19.93 10.93
C ARG A 111 -7.82 20.50 11.08
N GLU A 112 -6.81 19.74 10.69
CA GLU A 112 -5.43 20.17 10.74
C GLU A 112 -5.12 21.24 9.68
N VAL A 113 -4.23 22.17 10.02
CA VAL A 113 -3.77 23.22 9.10
C VAL A 113 -2.81 22.59 8.10
N ILE A 114 -3.24 22.50 6.84
CA ILE A 114 -2.39 22.03 5.76
C ILE A 114 -1.33 23.09 5.45
N LEU A 115 -0.05 22.75 5.66
CA LEU A 115 1.06 23.61 5.26
C LEU A 115 1.11 23.77 3.73
N THR A 116 1.55 24.95 3.28
CA THR A 116 1.72 25.24 1.86
C THR A 116 2.69 24.27 1.17
N SER A 117 3.67 23.73 1.91
CA SER A 117 4.60 22.69 1.42
C SER A 117 3.88 21.41 0.98
N THR A 118 2.81 21.01 1.68
CA THR A 118 1.98 19.86 1.32
C THR A 118 1.24 20.09 0.00
N VAL A 119 0.71 21.31 -0.21
CA VAL A 119 0.04 21.68 -1.46
C VAL A 119 1.02 21.63 -2.63
N VAL A 120 2.23 22.17 -2.46
CA VAL A 120 3.28 22.11 -3.50
C VAL A 120 3.68 20.65 -3.80
N GLY A 121 3.81 19.82 -2.78
CA GLY A 121 4.08 18.38 -2.94
C GLY A 121 3.01 17.66 -3.76
N ILE A 122 1.72 17.95 -3.50
CA ILE A 122 0.60 17.39 -4.29
C ILE A 122 0.68 17.84 -5.74
N VAL A 123 0.91 19.13 -6.00
CA VAL A 123 1.01 19.67 -7.38
C VAL A 123 2.14 18.96 -8.13
N LEU A 124 3.29 18.73 -7.50
CA LEU A 124 4.40 18.00 -8.09
C LEU A 124 4.04 16.53 -8.40
N ILE A 125 3.35 15.83 -7.50
CA ILE A 125 2.90 14.45 -7.72
C ILE A 125 1.91 14.38 -8.90
N ILE A 126 0.93 15.28 -8.95
CA ILE A 126 -0.04 15.35 -10.04
C ILE A 126 0.66 15.62 -11.37
N PHE A 127 1.60 16.57 -11.40
CA PHE A 127 2.36 16.88 -12.60
C PHE A 127 3.19 15.68 -13.06
N GLY A 128 3.86 14.98 -12.14
CA GLY A 128 4.59 13.74 -12.43
C GLY A 128 3.71 12.63 -12.99
N LEU A 129 2.50 12.45 -12.45
CA LEU A 129 1.52 11.46 -12.95
C LEU A 129 1.00 11.80 -14.34
N LEU A 130 0.68 13.07 -14.59
CA LEU A 130 0.26 13.54 -15.90
C LEU A 130 1.37 13.29 -16.92
N LEU A 131 2.61 13.67 -16.59
CA LEU A 131 3.78 13.44 -17.42
C LEU A 131 3.96 11.95 -17.72
N GLN A 132 3.92 11.09 -16.69
CA GLN A 132 4.01 9.63 -16.85
C GLN A 132 2.95 9.09 -17.81
N LYS A 133 1.69 9.52 -17.64
CA LYS A 133 0.58 9.13 -18.52
C LYS A 133 0.77 9.59 -19.97
N PHE A 134 1.27 10.81 -20.18
CA PHE A 134 1.56 11.34 -21.52
C PHE A 134 2.71 10.59 -22.21
N PHE A 135 3.79 10.27 -21.50
CA PHE A 135 4.92 9.53 -22.07
C PHE A 135 4.58 8.05 -22.33
N THR A 136 3.88 7.37 -21.43
CA THR A 136 3.47 5.97 -21.63
C THR A 136 2.50 5.82 -22.82
N LYS A 137 1.62 6.79 -23.08
CA LYS A 137 0.70 6.77 -24.23
C LYS A 137 1.42 7.01 -25.57
N ARG A 138 2.62 7.60 -25.57
CA ARG A 138 3.40 7.87 -26.79
C ARG A 138 4.10 6.61 -27.32
N ASN A 139 4.57 5.73 -26.43
CA ASN A 139 5.24 4.48 -26.83
C ASN A 139 4.30 3.44 -27.44
N THR A 140 2.99 3.50 -27.19
CA THR A 140 1.99 2.58 -27.78
C THR A 140 1.50 3.01 -29.16
N LYS A 141 1.87 4.20 -29.64
CA LYS A 141 1.54 4.70 -31.00
C LYS A 141 2.70 4.54 -32.00
N LEU A 142 3.86 4.05 -31.55
CA LEU A 142 5.09 3.92 -32.34
C LEU A 142 5.46 2.45 -32.65
N SER A 143 4.60 1.49 -32.30
CA SER A 143 4.64 0.09 -32.75
C SER A 143 3.40 -0.24 -33.56
#